data_AF-A0A926UZP0-F1
#
_entry.id   AF-A0A926UZP0-F1
#
_cell.length_a   1.000
_cell.length_b   1.000
_cell.length_c   1.000
_cell.angle_alpha   90.00
_cell.angle_beta   90.00
_cell.angle_gamma   90.00
#
_symmetry.space_group_name_H-M   'P 1'
#
loop_
_entity.id
_entity.type
_entity.pdbx_description
1 polymer ?
#
loop_
_entity_poly.entity_id
_entity_poly.type
_entity_poly.pdbx_seq_one_letter_code
_entity_poly.pdbx_strand_id
1 'polypeptide(L)'
;MPHLTPQTLLDALKLFIQEGETVVRGQSIANLKTALRKYIIPNLSKYNFSSSDLEGHGFEHCLSKISLETFLKAAPLEILSRACQSAHEAGELNPIVERTTYRPALNKFLKWLERESWYNEAAGINKGKYSPKTRYGTNIEKANRGRRDLKANPYGLRNTELPLRGCLKSRLVR
;
A
#
# COMPACT_ATOMS: atom_id res chain seq x y z
N MET A 1 -0.61 -30.02 12.04
CA MET A 1 0.33 -29.06 12.64
C MET A 1 -0.50 -28.00 13.33
N PRO A 2 -0.35 -27.75 14.64
CA PRO A 2 -1.10 -26.69 15.29
C PRO A 2 -0.76 -25.36 14.62
N HIS A 3 -1.77 -24.66 14.14
CA HIS A 3 -1.61 -23.32 13.56
C HIS A 3 -1.22 -22.37 14.70
N LEU A 4 0.06 -21.98 14.76
CA LEU A 4 0.53 -20.96 15.69
C LEU A 4 -0.08 -19.62 15.30
N THR A 5 -1.00 -19.12 16.12
CA THR A 5 -1.55 -17.79 15.98
C THR A 5 -0.51 -16.78 16.50
N PRO A 6 0.00 -15.87 15.66
CA PRO A 6 0.99 -14.89 16.11
C PRO A 6 0.33 -13.90 17.06
N GLN A 7 0.87 -13.78 18.27
CA GLN A 7 0.38 -12.83 19.28
C GLN A 7 1.10 -11.49 19.17
N THR A 8 2.38 -11.52 18.79
CA THR A 8 3.22 -10.32 18.69
C THR A 8 3.52 -9.97 17.24
N LEU A 9 3.91 -8.71 17.02
CA LEU A 9 4.34 -8.25 15.71
C LEU A 9 5.60 -8.99 15.23
N LEU A 10 6.48 -9.40 16.15
CA LEU A 10 7.65 -10.21 15.83
C LEU A 10 7.26 -11.58 15.27
N ASP A 11 6.31 -12.27 15.91
CA ASP A 11 5.86 -13.59 15.48
C ASP A 11 5.22 -13.52 14.09
N ALA A 12 4.35 -12.54 13.88
CA ALA A 12 3.72 -12.29 12.60
C ALA A 12 4.76 -11.99 11.51
N LEU A 13 5.79 -11.20 11.82
CA LEU A 13 6.87 -10.89 10.89
C LEU A 13 7.70 -12.13 10.54
N LYS A 14 8.02 -12.99 11.53
CA LYS A 14 8.76 -14.23 11.31
C LYS A 14 7.99 -15.19 10.41
N LEU A 15 6.69 -15.38 10.69
CA LEU A 15 5.81 -16.20 9.85
C LEU A 15 5.72 -15.64 8.42
N PHE A 16 5.55 -14.32 8.28
CA PHE A 16 5.53 -13.68 6.96
C PHE A 16 6.83 -13.87 6.18
N ILE A 17 7.98 -13.88 6.86
CA ILE A 17 9.28 -14.13 6.21
C ILE A 17 9.38 -15.60 5.79
N GLN A 18 9.05 -16.53 6.69
CA GLN A 18 9.12 -17.97 6.44
C GLN A 18 8.21 -18.41 5.29
N GLU A 19 6.99 -17.89 5.23
CA GLU A 19 6.05 -18.19 4.15
C GLU A 19 6.36 -17.36 2.89
N GLY A 20 6.81 -16.13 3.08
CA GLY A 20 7.16 -15.17 2.04
C GLY A 20 8.43 -15.50 1.27
N GLU A 21 9.33 -16.36 1.77
CA GLU A 21 10.51 -16.83 1.02
C GLU A 21 10.15 -17.49 -0.32
N THR A 22 8.90 -17.93 -0.50
CA THR A 22 8.43 -18.50 -1.77
C THR A 22 7.85 -17.47 -2.77
N VAL A 23 7.48 -16.24 -2.35
CA VAL A 23 6.73 -15.28 -3.20
C VAL A 23 7.20 -13.81 -3.09
N VAL A 24 7.85 -13.42 -1.99
CA VAL A 24 8.21 -12.04 -1.66
C VAL A 24 9.71 -11.83 -1.78
N ARG A 25 10.14 -10.92 -2.67
CA ARG A 25 11.57 -10.57 -2.83
C ARG A 25 12.13 -10.01 -1.51
N GLY A 26 13.35 -10.43 -1.14
CA GLY A 26 14.03 -10.00 0.10
C GLY A 26 14.08 -8.47 0.31
N GLN A 27 14.16 -7.69 -0.77
CA GLN A 27 14.11 -6.22 -0.71
C GLN A 27 12.79 -5.70 -0.09
N SER A 28 11.66 -6.36 -0.35
CA SER A 28 10.37 -5.96 0.23
C SER A 28 10.34 -6.15 1.74
N ILE A 29 11.04 -7.17 2.26
CA ILE A 29 11.16 -7.43 3.70
C ILE A 29 12.06 -6.38 4.34
N ALA A 30 13.20 -6.03 3.73
CA ALA A 30 14.06 -4.96 4.21
C ALA A 30 13.35 -3.60 4.24
N ASN A 31 12.57 -3.30 3.21
CA ASN A 31 11.74 -2.09 3.14
C ASN A 31 10.65 -2.08 4.22
N LEU A 32 10.02 -3.23 4.49
CA LEU A 32 9.04 -3.38 5.57
C LEU A 32 9.69 -3.13 6.94
N LYS A 33 10.82 -3.77 7.23
CA LYS A 33 11.57 -3.55 8.49
C LYS A 33 11.94 -2.07 8.65
N THR A 34 12.37 -1.43 7.58
CA THR A 34 12.70 0.01 7.58
C THR A 34 11.46 0.87 7.86
N ALA A 35 10.33 0.58 7.21
CA ALA A 35 9.08 1.28 7.42
C ALA A 35 8.60 1.16 8.87
N LEU A 36 8.65 -0.05 9.42
CA LEU A 36 8.32 -0.33 10.82
C LEU A 36 9.23 0.44 11.77
N ARG A 37 10.54 0.33 11.59
CA ARG A 37 11.55 0.94 12.46
C ARG A 37 11.52 2.46 12.47
N LYS A 38 11.48 3.09 11.30
CA LYS A 38 11.66 4.55 11.19
C LYS A 38 10.37 5.35 11.29
N TYR A 39 9.26 4.81 10.77
CA TYR A 39 8.05 5.61 10.58
C TYR A 39 6.87 5.12 11.42
N ILE A 40 6.75 3.81 11.68
CA ILE A 40 5.55 3.29 12.34
C ILE A 40 5.76 3.17 13.85
N ILE A 41 6.76 2.40 14.30
CA ILE A 41 6.98 2.11 15.73
C ILE A 41 7.22 3.39 16.55
N PRO A 42 8.06 4.35 16.12
CA PRO A 42 8.26 5.61 16.86
C PRO A 42 6.98 6.42 17.06
N ASN A 43 5.99 6.23 16.19
CA ASN A 43 4.73 6.98 16.21
C ASN A 43 3.57 6.19 16.85
N LEU A 44 3.84 5.04 17.47
CA LEU A 44 2.84 4.31 18.26
C LEU A 44 2.72 4.92 19.65
N SER A 45 1.60 5.60 19.91
CA SER A 45 1.32 6.31 21.16
C SER A 45 1.43 5.48 22.44
N LYS A 46 1.29 4.15 22.36
CA LYS A 46 1.32 3.25 23.51
C LYS A 46 2.74 2.83 23.92
N TYR A 47 3.74 3.02 23.06
CA TYR A 47 5.09 2.52 23.30
C TYR A 47 6.13 3.63 23.17
N ASN A 48 6.86 3.89 24.24
CA ASN A 48 7.93 4.88 24.26
C ASN A 48 9.28 4.17 24.11
N PHE A 49 9.60 3.75 22.88
CA PHE A 49 10.91 3.20 22.56
C PHE A 49 11.90 4.31 22.25
N SER A 50 13.12 4.22 22.78
CA SER A 50 14.19 5.14 22.42
C SER A 50 14.73 4.84 21.01
N SER A 51 15.40 5.80 20.39
CA SER A 51 16.09 5.57 19.10
C SER A 51 17.11 4.44 19.19
N SER A 52 17.82 4.32 20.31
CA SER A 52 18.75 3.21 20.59
C SER A 52 18.08 1.84 20.66
N ASP A 53 16.84 1.76 21.15
CA ASP A 53 16.10 0.49 21.20
C ASP A 53 15.69 0.00 19.82
N LEU A 54 15.54 0.92 18.87
CA LEU A 54 15.09 0.61 17.51
C LEU A 54 16.24 0.19 16.58
N GLU A 55 17.48 0.27 17.03
CA GLU A 55 18.66 -0.09 16.24
C GLU A 55 19.16 -1.51 16.53
N GLY A 56 19.80 -2.12 15.53
CA GLY A 56 20.45 -3.43 15.64
C GLY A 56 19.53 -4.52 16.22
N HIS A 57 20.04 -5.21 17.24
CA HIS A 57 19.35 -6.31 17.93
C HIS A 57 18.17 -5.84 18.81
N GLY A 58 18.11 -4.56 19.19
CA GLY A 58 17.02 -4.02 20.00
C GLY A 58 15.68 -4.00 19.25
N PHE A 59 15.73 -3.89 17.92
CA PHE A 59 14.54 -3.82 17.09
C PHE A 59 13.63 -5.04 17.23
N GLU A 60 14.19 -6.25 17.25
CA GLU A 60 13.39 -7.47 17.40
C GLU A 60 12.71 -7.55 18.76
N HIS A 61 13.40 -7.10 19.81
CA HIS A 61 12.84 -7.02 21.16
C HIS A 61 11.72 -5.97 21.27
N CYS A 62 11.81 -4.87 20.53
CA CYS A 62 10.70 -3.91 20.42
C CYS A 62 9.48 -4.56 19.75
N LEU A 63 9.69 -5.31 18.66
CA LEU A 63 8.62 -6.01 17.96
C LEU A 63 7.93 -7.07 18.82
N SER A 64 8.66 -7.78 19.69
CA SER A 64 8.06 -8.77 20.59
C SER A 64 7.17 -8.15 21.67
N LYS A 65 7.38 -6.88 22.02
CA LYS A 65 6.55 -6.17 23.00
C LYS A 65 5.24 -5.64 22.41
N ILE A 66 5.18 -5.50 21.09
CA ILE A 66 4.00 -4.97 20.41
C ILE A 66 3.04 -6.12 20.11
N SER A 67 1.90 -6.14 20.81
CA SER A 67 0.80 -7.05 20.47
C SER A 67 0.27 -6.73 19.06
N LEU A 68 -0.02 -7.77 18.27
CA LEU A 68 -0.52 -7.60 16.91
C LEU A 68 -1.86 -6.85 16.87
N GLU A 69 -2.75 -7.11 17.83
CA GLU A 69 -4.05 -6.44 17.94
C GLU A 69 -3.90 -4.91 18.13
N THR A 70 -3.03 -4.48 19.05
CA THR A 70 -2.75 -3.05 19.26
C THR A 70 -2.18 -2.42 17.99
N PHE A 71 -1.28 -3.13 17.29
CA PHE A 71 -0.69 -2.64 16.05
C PHE A 71 -1.75 -2.42 14.95
N LEU A 72 -2.66 -3.37 14.75
CA LEU A 72 -3.71 -3.27 13.74
C LEU A 72 -4.73 -2.18 14.08
N LYS A 73 -5.14 -2.07 15.35
CA LYS A 73 -6.04 -1.01 15.84
C LYS A 73 -5.45 0.39 15.67
N ALA A 74 -4.13 0.51 15.67
CA ALA A 74 -3.45 1.80 15.49
C ALA A 74 -3.42 2.29 14.04
N ALA A 75 -4.05 1.59 13.08
CA ALA A 75 -4.09 1.97 11.66
C ALA A 75 -2.70 2.26 11.07
N PRO A 76 -1.82 1.24 10.93
CA PRO A 76 -0.40 1.42 10.63
C PRO A 76 -0.12 2.10 9.29
N LEU A 77 -1.06 2.04 8.33
CA LEU A 77 -0.97 2.79 7.07
C LEU A 77 -1.15 4.30 7.26
N GLU A 78 -2.04 4.71 8.16
CA GLU A 78 -2.27 6.12 8.45
C GLU A 78 -1.08 6.71 9.19
N ILE A 79 -0.54 5.96 10.16
CA ILE A 79 0.70 6.31 10.85
C ILE A 79 1.84 6.49 9.85
N LEU A 80 2.02 5.52 8.94
CA LEU A 80 3.06 5.60 7.92
C LEU A 80 2.91 6.86 7.06
N SER A 81 1.71 7.14 6.55
CA SER A 81 1.50 8.31 5.68
C SER A 81 1.69 9.63 6.42
N ARG A 82 1.24 9.75 7.68
CA ARG A 82 1.50 10.95 8.49
C ARG A 82 2.99 11.14 8.77
N ALA A 83 3.68 10.08 9.19
CA ALA A 83 5.10 10.14 9.51
C ALA A 83 5.95 10.44 8.27
N CYS A 84 5.62 9.85 7.12
CA CYS A 84 6.28 10.16 5.85
C CYS A 84 5.99 11.59 5.40
N GLN A 85 4.78 12.10 5.58
CA GLN A 85 4.46 13.50 5.28
C GLN A 85 5.35 14.46 6.09
N SER A 86 5.46 14.26 7.41
CA SER A 86 6.35 15.08 8.25
C SER A 86 7.82 14.97 7.82
N ALA A 87 8.28 13.78 7.43
CA ALA A 87 9.64 13.59 6.91
C ALA A 87 9.85 14.24 5.53
N HIS A 88 8.82 14.33 4.69
CA HIS A 88 8.87 15.06 3.42
C HIS A 88 8.98 16.57 3.68
N GLU A 89 8.20 17.10 4.62
CA GLU A 89 8.23 18.51 5.01
C GLU A 89 9.59 18.91 5.62
N ALA A 90 10.24 17.98 6.34
CA ALA A 90 11.60 18.14 6.86
C ALA A 90 12.71 17.96 5.80
N GLY A 91 12.38 17.52 4.58
CA GLY A 91 13.35 17.26 3.52
C GLY A 91 14.16 15.97 3.67
N GLU A 92 13.79 15.10 4.62
CA GLU A 92 14.53 13.87 4.94
C GLU A 92 14.13 12.66 4.05
N LEU A 93 12.96 12.74 3.42
CA LEU A 93 12.41 11.67 2.59
C LEU A 93 11.85 12.22 1.28
N ASN A 94 12.07 11.50 0.19
CA ASN A 94 11.46 11.82 -1.09
C ASN A 94 10.03 11.22 -1.16
N PRO A 95 9.00 12.00 -1.56
CA PRO A 95 7.61 11.54 -1.69
C PRO A 95 7.41 10.26 -2.50
N ILE A 96 8.27 10.04 -3.50
CA ILE A 96 8.22 8.86 -4.35
C ILE A 96 8.58 7.60 -3.55
N VAL A 97 9.46 7.70 -2.56
CA VAL A 97 9.97 6.56 -1.79
C VAL A 97 8.88 5.96 -0.91
N GLU A 98 8.09 6.77 -0.20
CA GLU A 98 6.92 6.27 0.55
C GLU A 98 6.02 5.43 -0.37
N ARG A 99 5.62 6.00 -1.50
CA ARG A 99 4.63 5.40 -2.42
C ARG A 99 5.14 4.13 -3.11
N THR A 100 6.42 4.08 -3.46
CA THR A 100 7.00 2.99 -4.27
C THR A 100 7.67 1.92 -3.43
N THR A 101 8.15 2.26 -2.23
CA THR A 101 9.05 1.41 -1.44
C THR A 101 8.39 0.93 -0.16
N TYR A 102 7.95 1.86 0.69
CA TYR A 102 7.47 1.51 2.04
C TYR A 102 6.00 1.09 2.05
N ARG A 103 5.12 1.89 1.44
CA ARG A 103 3.68 1.62 1.41
C ARG A 103 3.32 0.30 0.71
N PRO A 104 3.94 -0.08 -0.42
CA PRO A 104 3.66 -1.38 -1.04
C PRO A 104 4.13 -2.56 -0.19
N ALA A 105 5.27 -2.44 0.50
CA ALA A 105 5.78 -3.47 1.39
C ALA A 105 4.85 -3.68 2.60
N LEU A 106 4.42 -2.58 3.24
CA LEU A 106 3.45 -2.65 4.34
C LEU A 106 2.10 -3.20 3.89
N ASN A 107 1.56 -2.74 2.75
CA ASN A 107 0.31 -3.25 2.22
C ASN A 107 0.35 -4.76 1.93
N LYS A 108 1.48 -5.28 1.44
CA LYS A 108 1.63 -6.72 1.22
C LYS A 108 1.58 -7.49 2.53
N PHE A 109 2.27 -6.99 3.56
CA PHE A 109 2.24 -7.57 4.89
C PHE A 109 0.83 -7.57 5.49
N LEU A 110 0.13 -6.43 5.45
CA LEU A 110 -1.26 -6.33 5.93
C LEU A 110 -2.22 -7.23 5.16
N LYS A 111 -2.09 -7.30 3.83
CA LYS A 111 -2.90 -8.22 3.01
C LYS A 111 -2.60 -9.68 3.29
N TRP A 112 -1.36 -10.02 3.64
CA TRP A 112 -1.02 -11.36 4.08
C TRP A 112 -1.70 -11.67 5.41
N LEU A 113 -1.57 -10.77 6.40
CA LEU A 113 -2.30 -10.89 7.66
C LEU A 113 -3.79 -11.13 7.42
N GLU A 114 -4.45 -10.31 6.59
CA GLU A 114 -5.89 -10.43 6.28
C GLU A 114 -6.35 -11.75 5.66
N ARG A 115 -5.45 -12.48 4.99
CA ARG A 115 -5.75 -13.76 4.34
C ARG A 115 -5.73 -14.91 5.31
N GLU A 116 -4.97 -14.77 6.39
CA GLU A 116 -4.84 -15.81 7.39
C GLU A 116 -6.15 -16.01 8.15
N SER A 117 -6.49 -17.28 8.41
CA SER A 117 -7.75 -17.66 9.04
C SER A 117 -7.92 -17.03 10.43
N TRP A 118 -6.81 -16.95 11.19
CA TRP A 118 -6.74 -16.38 12.54
C TRP A 118 -6.88 -14.86 12.59
N TYR A 119 -6.69 -14.15 11.46
CA TYR A 119 -6.77 -12.70 11.44
C TYR A 119 -8.20 -12.18 11.62
N ASN A 120 -9.21 -12.90 11.11
CA ASN A 120 -10.60 -12.45 11.28
C ASN A 120 -11.03 -12.48 12.76
N GLU A 121 -10.48 -13.40 13.55
CA GLU A 121 -10.66 -13.46 15.01
C GLU A 121 -9.90 -12.33 15.72
N ALA A 122 -8.63 -12.11 15.39
CA ALA A 122 -7.80 -11.08 16.02
C ALA A 122 -8.18 -9.63 15.64
N ALA A 123 -8.70 -9.42 14.43
CA ALA A 123 -9.11 -8.10 13.94
C ALA A 123 -10.57 -7.75 14.31
N GLY A 124 -11.32 -8.67 14.92
CA GLY A 124 -12.74 -8.47 15.27
C GLY A 124 -13.66 -8.28 14.06
N ILE A 125 -13.23 -8.70 12.87
CA ILE A 125 -13.97 -8.47 11.62
C ILE A 125 -14.89 -9.67 11.40
N ASN A 126 -16.13 -9.56 11.86
CA ASN A 126 -17.22 -10.42 11.40
C ASN A 126 -17.51 -10.11 9.92
N LYS A 127 -16.80 -10.78 9.01
CA LYS A 127 -17.12 -10.74 7.57
C LYS A 127 -18.49 -11.39 7.38
N GLY A 128 -19.54 -10.56 7.29
CA GLY A 128 -20.87 -11.02 6.94
C GLY A 128 -20.81 -11.87 5.67
N LYS A 129 -21.35 -13.10 5.74
CA LYS A 129 -21.33 -14.14 4.70
C LYS A 129 -21.96 -13.75 3.34
N TYR A 130 -22.36 -12.50 3.15
CA TYR A 130 -23.32 -12.07 2.12
C TYR A 130 -22.79 -11.08 1.10
N SER A 131 -21.50 -10.82 1.00
CA SER A 131 -20.98 -10.02 -0.12
C SER A 131 -20.79 -10.90 -1.37
N PRO A 132 -21.47 -10.60 -2.50
CA PRO A 132 -21.30 -11.34 -3.74
C PRO A 132 -19.85 -11.24 -4.21
N LYS A 133 -19.26 -12.36 -4.66
CA LYS A 133 -17.92 -12.37 -5.25
C LYS A 133 -17.91 -11.53 -6.52
N THR A 134 -17.31 -10.35 -6.49
CA THR A 134 -16.99 -9.58 -7.69
C THR A 134 -15.96 -10.36 -8.51
N ARG A 135 -16.33 -10.82 -9.71
CA ARG A 135 -15.40 -11.49 -10.63
C ARG A 135 -14.32 -10.49 -11.08
N TYR A 136 -13.13 -10.59 -10.50
CA TYR A 136 -11.94 -9.94 -11.05
C TYR A 136 -11.44 -10.78 -12.24
N GLY A 137 -11.41 -10.21 -13.45
CA GLY A 137 -10.75 -10.90 -14.57
C GLY A 137 -11.23 -10.60 -16.00
N THR A 138 -12.25 -9.77 -16.22
CA THR A 138 -12.52 -9.28 -17.58
C THR A 138 -11.68 -8.05 -17.87
N ASN A 139 -10.48 -8.29 -18.43
CA ASN A 139 -9.67 -7.24 -19.01
C ASN A 139 -10.50 -6.52 -20.09
N ILE A 140 -10.51 -5.19 -20.11
CA ILE A 140 -11.32 -4.37 -21.04
C ILE A 140 -11.03 -4.77 -22.49
N GLU A 141 -9.79 -5.16 -22.78
CA GLU A 141 -9.35 -5.66 -24.08
C GLU A 141 -10.07 -6.95 -24.52
N LYS A 142 -10.35 -7.89 -23.60
CA LYS A 142 -11.16 -9.08 -23.89
C LYS A 142 -12.63 -8.74 -24.08
N ALA A 143 -13.15 -7.76 -23.34
CA ALA A 143 -14.53 -7.28 -23.51
C ALA A 143 -14.74 -6.58 -24.87
N ASN A 144 -13.67 -6.02 -25.45
CA ASN A 144 -13.71 -5.33 -26.75
C ASN A 144 -13.28 -6.20 -27.95
N ARG A 145 -12.81 -7.44 -27.74
CA ARG A 145 -12.55 -8.40 -28.84
C ARG A 145 -13.88 -8.79 -29.50
N GLY A 146 -14.20 -8.15 -30.62
CA GLY A 146 -15.41 -8.41 -31.40
C GLY A 146 -16.23 -7.16 -31.72
N ARG A 147 -15.92 -6.01 -31.12
CA ARG A 147 -16.43 -4.71 -31.59
C ARG A 147 -15.67 -4.32 -32.85
N ARG A 148 -16.18 -4.81 -33.99
CA ARG A 148 -15.77 -4.41 -35.34
C ARG A 148 -15.79 -2.88 -35.44
N ASP A 149 -14.81 -2.33 -36.15
CA ASP A 149 -14.65 -0.92 -36.43
C ASP A 149 -16.00 -0.25 -36.66
N LEU A 150 -16.33 0.70 -35.79
CA LEU A 150 -17.37 1.68 -36.11
C LEU A 150 -16.88 2.37 -37.39
N LYS A 151 -17.56 2.06 -38.51
CA LYS A 151 -17.47 2.79 -39.77
C LYS A 151 -17.18 4.26 -39.48
N ALA A 152 -16.16 4.80 -40.14
CA ALA A 152 -15.87 6.22 -40.15
C ALA A 152 -17.19 7.01 -40.18
N ASN A 153 -17.41 7.82 -39.15
CA ASN A 153 -18.67 8.55 -38.97
C ASN A 153 -18.98 9.30 -40.27
N PRO A 154 -20.06 8.97 -41.01
CA PRO A 154 -20.35 9.59 -42.31
C PRO A 154 -20.68 11.09 -42.18
N TYR A 155 -20.89 11.57 -40.95
CA TYR A 155 -21.08 12.98 -40.62
C TYR A 155 -19.84 13.65 -40.03
N GLY A 156 -18.68 12.98 -40.01
CA GLY A 156 -17.43 13.59 -39.59
C GLY A 156 -16.99 14.63 -40.62
N LEU A 157 -16.98 15.92 -40.24
CA LEU A 157 -16.46 17.02 -41.05
C LEU A 157 -15.03 16.70 -41.48
N ARG A 158 -14.74 16.88 -42.77
CA ARG A 158 -13.39 16.69 -43.31
C ARG A 158 -12.48 17.79 -42.75
N ASN A 159 -11.19 17.51 -42.57
CA ASN A 159 -10.23 18.51 -42.07
C ASN A 159 -10.19 19.81 -42.90
N THR A 160 -10.63 19.75 -44.16
CA THR A 160 -10.77 20.89 -45.08
C THR A 160 -12.01 21.75 -44.83
N GLU A 161 -13.01 21.23 -44.11
CA GLU A 161 -14.26 21.89 -43.75
C GLU A 161 -14.22 22.46 -42.34
N LEU A 162 -13.19 22.13 -41.57
CA LEU A 162 -12.90 22.78 -40.30
C LEU A 162 -12.48 24.23 -40.60
N PRO A 163 -13.11 25.24 -39.98
CA PRO A 163 -12.66 26.62 -40.15
C PRO A 163 -11.20 26.71 -39.73
N LEU A 164 -10.34 27.17 -40.65
CA LEU A 164 -8.95 27.49 -40.38
C LEU A 164 -8.94 28.31 -39.08
N ARG A 165 -8.28 27.81 -38.04
CA ARG A 165 -8.11 28.54 -36.78
C ARG A 165 -7.49 29.88 -37.15
N GLY A 166 -8.33 30.91 -37.20
CA GLY A 166 -7.91 32.28 -37.37
C GLY A 166 -6.86 32.55 -36.32
N CYS A 167 -5.66 32.84 -36.79
CA CYS A 167 -4.56 33.35 -36.01
C CYS A 167 -5.05 34.68 -35.39
N LEU A 168 -5.62 34.62 -34.18
CA LEU A 168 -5.95 35.80 -33.40
C LEU A 168 -4.62 36.40 -32.90
N LYS A 169 -3.99 37.18 -33.78
CA LYS A 169 -3.04 38.22 -33.40
C LYS A 169 -3.84 39.40 -32.84
N SER A 170 -3.82 39.56 -31.53
CA SER A 170 -4.00 40.83 -30.82
C SER A 170 -3.06 40.72 -29.61
N ARG A 171 -1.89 41.37 -29.54
CA ARG A 171 -1.55 42.80 -29.67
C ARG A 171 -2.47 43.70 -28.81
N LEU A 172 -2.23 43.68 -27.51
CA LEU A 172 -2.27 44.86 -26.64
C LEU A 172 -0.81 45.02 -26.16
N VAL A 173 0.01 45.96 -26.66
CA VAL A 173 -0.02 47.44 -26.49
C VAL A 173 -0.03 47.82 -25.00
N ARG A 174 1.02 48.59 -24.66
CA ARG A 174 1.50 49.03 -23.34
C ARG A 174 0.44 49.49 -22.36
#